data_AF-A0A8S1KWJ3-F1
#
_entry.id   AF-A0A8S1KWJ3-F1
#
_cell.length_a   1.000
_cell.length_b   1.000
_cell.length_c   1.000
_cell.angle_alpha   90.00
_cell.angle_beta   90.00
_cell.angle_gamma   90.00
#
_symmetry.space_group_name_H-M   'P 1'
#
loop_
_entity.id
_entity.type
_entity.pdbx_description
1 polymer ?
#
loop_
_entity_poly.entity_id
_entity_poly.type
_entity_poly.pdbx_seq_one_letter_code
_entity_poly.pdbx_strand_id
1 'polypeptide(L)'
;MLNFIKHQQTTYIKVPTKLMFEIVKNVDEYYQFLPGCSSSKTFNHKSNNFEGELEVDYKLFKSSYISKVTIQQHPQFYQITSISENNTVFKMLKSVWELKGDEKQCQANYSIEFLFKNPLFQHASSLFLKEIVKSTSNAFEIRAYKKFQEFQNNQFQKENLEVKIMVDQEKSKNYDQLNRLLNKKLINEQQLDMVLKNKEILTLIKQMQNLYQDQNQADQKCVEFIKEYLLLQQFKI
;
A
#
# COMPACT_ATOMS: atom_id res chain seq x y z
N MET A 1 -43.98 -2.16 15.33
CA MET A 1 -43.30 -1.17 14.46
C MET A 1 -41.97 -1.76 14.04
N LEU A 2 -41.53 -1.58 12.78
CA LEU A 2 -40.19 -2.02 12.37
C LEU A 2 -39.16 -1.03 12.93
N ASN A 3 -38.14 -1.53 13.63
CA ASN A 3 -37.08 -0.71 14.22
C ASN A 3 -35.82 -0.75 13.37
N PHE A 4 -35.05 0.34 13.38
CA PHE A 4 -33.73 0.39 12.78
C PHE A 4 -32.82 -0.67 13.39
N ILE A 5 -32.16 -1.43 12.53
CA ILE A 5 -31.06 -2.28 12.91
C ILE A 5 -29.79 -1.43 12.82
N LYS A 6 -29.03 -1.35 13.90
CA LYS A 6 -27.82 -0.52 14.00
C LYS A 6 -26.63 -1.36 14.43
N HIS A 7 -25.46 -1.04 13.89
CA HIS A 7 -24.20 -1.60 14.32
C HIS A 7 -23.09 -0.56 14.20
N GLN A 8 -22.13 -0.62 15.11
CA GLN A 8 -20.93 0.19 15.07
C GLN A 8 -19.73 -0.65 15.51
N GLN A 9 -18.60 -0.44 14.84
CA GLN A 9 -17.34 -1.10 15.14
C GLN A 9 -16.20 -0.09 15.01
N THR A 10 -15.22 -0.19 15.91
CA THR A 10 -13.94 0.51 15.80
C THR A 10 -12.83 -0.52 15.61
N THR A 11 -11.93 -0.26 14.66
CA THR A 11 -10.78 -1.14 14.37
C THR A 11 -9.53 -0.31 14.18
N TYR A 12 -8.39 -0.81 14.65
CA TYR A 12 -7.09 -0.16 14.51
C TYR A 12 -6.24 -0.96 13.53
N ILE A 13 -5.98 -0.38 12.36
CA ILE A 13 -5.30 -1.05 11.25
C ILE A 13 -3.91 -0.43 11.09
N LYS A 14 -2.86 -1.25 11.02
CA LYS A 14 -1.46 -0.80 10.89
C LYS A 14 -1.12 -0.41 9.44
N VAL A 15 -1.82 0.57 8.91
CA VAL A 15 -1.64 1.16 7.59
C VAL A 15 -1.86 2.69 7.66
N PRO A 16 -1.34 3.47 6.70
CA PRO A 16 -1.63 4.89 6.62
C PRO A 16 -3.14 5.17 6.55
N THR A 17 -3.62 6.14 7.33
CA THR A 17 -5.04 6.57 7.33
C THR A 17 -5.50 6.99 5.94
N LYS A 18 -4.62 7.66 5.18
CA LYS A 18 -4.90 8.06 3.79
C LYS A 18 -5.12 6.86 2.87
N LEU A 19 -4.41 5.75 3.06
CA LEU A 19 -4.61 4.54 2.28
C LEU A 19 -6.00 3.95 2.54
N MET A 20 -6.39 3.85 3.81
CA MET A 20 -7.73 3.37 4.17
C MET A 20 -8.82 4.27 3.59
N PHE A 21 -8.62 5.60 3.64
CA PHE A 21 -9.53 6.56 3.02
C PHE A 21 -9.72 6.33 1.52
N GLU A 22 -8.64 6.16 0.76
CA GLU A 22 -8.73 5.89 -0.68
C GLU A 22 -9.43 4.55 -0.97
N ILE A 23 -9.24 3.52 -0.14
CA ILE A 23 -9.93 2.24 -0.29
C ILE A 23 -11.43 2.38 -0.05
N VAL A 24 -11.85 3.04 1.04
CA VAL A 24 -13.27 3.24 1.36
C VAL A 24 -13.95 4.20 0.39
N LYS A 25 -13.22 5.16 -0.15
CA LYS A 25 -13.75 6.08 -1.17
C LYS A 25 -13.96 5.38 -2.52
N ASN A 26 -13.11 4.41 -2.86
CA ASN A 26 -13.12 3.75 -4.16
C ASN A 26 -14.14 2.61 -4.25
N VAL A 27 -15.42 3.00 -4.31
CA VAL A 27 -16.56 2.08 -4.35
C VAL A 27 -16.53 1.18 -5.60
N ASP A 28 -15.96 1.61 -6.73
CA ASP A 28 -15.85 0.77 -7.93
C ASP A 28 -15.05 -0.52 -7.72
N GLU A 29 -14.14 -0.55 -6.75
CA GLU A 29 -13.35 -1.75 -6.44
C GLU A 29 -14.04 -2.70 -5.45
N TYR A 30 -15.20 -2.36 -4.91
CA TYR A 30 -15.84 -3.14 -3.84
C TYR A 30 -16.18 -4.57 -4.26
N TYR A 31 -16.63 -4.79 -5.50
CA TYR A 31 -16.89 -6.13 -6.03
C TYR A 31 -15.66 -7.06 -6.02
N GLN A 32 -14.45 -6.50 -5.96
CA GLN A 32 -13.21 -7.29 -5.98
C GLN A 32 -12.90 -7.96 -4.64
N PHE A 33 -13.46 -7.45 -3.53
CA PHE A 33 -13.06 -7.91 -2.19
C PHE A 33 -14.19 -8.01 -1.17
N LEU A 34 -15.33 -7.33 -1.39
CA LEU A 34 -16.44 -7.43 -0.44
C LEU A 34 -17.21 -8.75 -0.61
N PRO A 35 -17.43 -9.48 0.49
CA PRO A 35 -18.15 -10.74 0.45
C PRO A 35 -19.61 -10.52 0.06
N GLY A 36 -20.07 -11.23 -0.96
CA GLY A 36 -21.44 -11.10 -1.47
C GLY A 36 -21.70 -9.81 -2.24
N CYS A 37 -20.68 -9.05 -2.64
CA CYS A 37 -20.82 -7.92 -3.58
C CYS A 37 -20.55 -8.43 -5.00
N SER A 38 -21.59 -8.65 -5.80
CA SER A 38 -21.46 -9.16 -7.17
C SER A 38 -21.15 -8.05 -8.18
N SER A 39 -21.52 -6.79 -7.88
CA SER A 39 -21.21 -5.63 -8.70
C SER A 39 -21.07 -4.38 -7.84
N SER A 40 -20.19 -3.46 -8.25
CA SER A 40 -20.08 -2.13 -7.66
C SER A 40 -19.70 -1.12 -8.73
N LYS A 41 -20.46 -0.03 -8.85
CA LYS A 41 -20.27 1.01 -9.86
C LYS A 41 -20.53 2.38 -9.29
N THR A 42 -19.76 3.37 -9.70
CA THR A 42 -19.98 4.78 -9.37
C THR A 42 -20.40 5.60 -10.59
N PHE A 43 -21.21 6.63 -10.35
CA PHE A 43 -21.69 7.56 -11.36
C PHE A 43 -22.08 8.89 -10.72
N ASN A 44 -22.44 9.88 -11.56
CA ASN A 44 -22.90 11.19 -11.11
C ASN A 44 -21.92 11.92 -10.17
N HIS A 45 -20.61 11.82 -10.47
CA HIS A 45 -19.55 12.44 -9.67
C HIS A 45 -19.65 13.97 -9.67
N LYS A 46 -19.54 14.55 -8.48
CA LYS A 46 -19.27 15.98 -8.23
C LYS A 46 -18.11 16.08 -7.25
N SER A 47 -17.75 17.30 -6.86
CA SER A 47 -16.54 17.58 -6.06
C SER A 47 -16.38 16.67 -4.82
N ASN A 48 -17.43 16.55 -4.00
CA ASN A 48 -17.40 15.80 -2.73
C ASN A 48 -18.54 14.78 -2.61
N ASN A 49 -19.24 14.48 -3.69
CA ASN A 49 -20.32 13.50 -3.68
C ASN A 49 -20.45 12.78 -5.02
N PHE A 50 -21.00 11.57 -4.99
CA PHE A 50 -21.28 10.74 -6.14
C PHE A 50 -22.38 9.73 -5.77
N GLU A 51 -22.89 9.01 -6.76
CA GLU A 51 -23.81 7.90 -6.54
C GLU A 51 -23.08 6.57 -6.76
N GLY A 52 -23.30 5.62 -5.86
CA GLY A 52 -22.74 4.28 -5.94
C GLY A 52 -23.85 3.23 -5.97
N GLU A 53 -23.84 2.38 -6.99
CA GLU A 53 -24.67 1.18 -7.06
C GLU A 53 -23.88 -0.02 -6.56
N LEU A 54 -24.48 -0.77 -5.64
CA LEU A 54 -23.98 -2.07 -5.22
C LEU A 54 -25.02 -3.13 -5.53
N GLU A 55 -24.58 -4.23 -6.12
CA GLU A 55 -25.37 -5.46 -6.23
C GLU A 55 -24.88 -6.43 -5.16
N VAL A 56 -25.79 -6.82 -4.27
CA VAL A 56 -25.52 -7.78 -3.20
C VAL A 56 -26.16 -9.11 -3.58
N ASP A 57 -25.33 -10.15 -3.57
CA ASP A 57 -25.69 -11.54 -3.81
C ASP A 57 -25.24 -12.36 -2.58
N TYR A 58 -26.17 -12.58 -1.65
CA TYR A 58 -25.91 -13.29 -0.40
C TYR A 58 -27.03 -14.27 -0.06
N LYS A 59 -26.72 -15.57 -0.10
CA LYS A 59 -27.66 -16.68 0.14
C LYS A 59 -28.89 -16.60 -0.79
N LEU A 60 -30.07 -16.30 -0.25
CA LEU A 60 -31.33 -16.19 -0.99
C LEU A 60 -31.67 -14.74 -1.37
N PHE A 61 -30.78 -13.80 -1.07
CA PHE A 61 -30.99 -12.38 -1.27
C PHE A 61 -30.09 -11.88 -2.40
N LYS A 62 -30.70 -11.57 -3.54
CA LYS A 62 -30.05 -10.88 -4.65
C LYS A 62 -30.77 -9.57 -4.91
N SER A 63 -30.09 -8.44 -4.76
CA SER A 63 -30.68 -7.13 -5.03
C SER A 63 -29.60 -6.08 -5.25
N SER A 64 -29.91 -5.10 -6.10
CA SER A 64 -29.12 -3.88 -6.21
C SER A 64 -29.77 -2.71 -5.48
N TYR A 65 -28.95 -1.76 -5.05
CA TYR A 65 -29.40 -0.48 -4.51
C TYR A 65 -28.38 0.60 -4.83
N ILE A 66 -28.89 1.83 -5.00
CA ILE A 66 -28.08 3.02 -5.25
C ILE A 66 -28.03 3.84 -3.98
N SER A 67 -26.83 4.28 -3.59
CA SER A 67 -26.60 5.16 -2.46
C SER A 67 -25.97 6.47 -2.92
N LYS A 68 -26.36 7.57 -2.29
CA LYS A 68 -25.65 8.85 -2.39
C LYS A 68 -24.48 8.84 -1.41
N VAL A 69 -23.28 8.99 -1.93
CA VAL A 69 -22.04 9.03 -1.16
C VAL A 69 -21.58 10.47 -1.02
N THR A 70 -21.26 10.88 0.20
CA THR A 70 -20.71 12.19 0.54
C THR A 70 -19.38 12.03 1.26
N ILE A 71 -18.38 12.77 0.82
CA ILE A 71 -17.02 12.76 1.37
C ILE A 71 -16.78 14.09 2.07
N GLN A 72 -16.27 14.02 3.29
CA GLN A 72 -15.85 15.18 4.07
C GLN A 72 -14.42 14.96 4.55
N GLN A 73 -13.55 15.93 4.26
CA GLN A 73 -12.16 15.91 4.71
C GLN A 73 -12.00 17.01 5.75
N HIS A 74 -11.76 16.61 6.99
CA HIS A 74 -11.47 17.52 8.09
C HIS A 74 -9.97 17.49 8.38
N PRO A 75 -9.41 18.52 9.05
CA PRO A 75 -7.98 18.55 9.38
C PRO A 75 -7.50 17.34 10.19
N GLN A 76 -8.39 16.72 10.96
CA GLN A 76 -8.05 15.63 11.89
C GLN A 76 -8.59 14.25 11.46
N PHE A 77 -9.51 14.19 10.50
CA PHE A 77 -10.16 12.94 10.11
C PHE A 77 -10.82 13.03 8.73
N TYR A 78 -11.04 11.86 8.13
CA TYR A 78 -11.87 11.70 6.95
C TYR A 78 -13.22 11.12 7.34
N GLN A 79 -14.29 11.58 6.71
CA GLN A 79 -15.62 11.01 6.86
C GLN A 79 -16.22 10.68 5.49
N ILE A 80 -16.75 9.46 5.36
CA ILE A 80 -17.48 9.02 4.16
C ILE A 80 -18.85 8.55 4.63
N THR A 81 -19.89 9.22 4.17
CA THR A 81 -21.29 8.89 4.48
C THR A 81 -21.98 8.39 3.22
N SER A 82 -22.64 7.24 3.30
CA SER A 82 -23.45 6.67 2.22
C SER A 82 -24.88 6.55 2.69
N ILE A 83 -25.84 7.09 1.95
CA ILE A 83 -27.26 7.06 2.27
C ILE A 83 -28.05 6.55 1.08
N SER A 84 -28.90 5.57 1.30
CA SER A 84 -29.89 5.08 0.35
C SER A 84 -31.27 5.10 1.00
N GLU A 85 -32.22 5.80 0.39
CA GLU A 85 -33.55 6.01 0.95
C GLU A 85 -34.62 5.60 -0.06
N ASN A 86 -35.69 5.00 0.44
CA ASN A 86 -36.91 4.66 -0.30
C ASN A 86 -36.71 3.83 -1.59
N ASN A 87 -35.61 3.09 -1.72
CA ASN A 87 -35.37 2.17 -2.84
C ASN A 87 -36.18 0.86 -2.70
N THR A 88 -36.08 -0.07 -3.65
CA THR A 88 -36.83 -1.34 -3.64
C THR A 88 -36.54 -2.26 -2.44
N VAL A 89 -35.34 -2.21 -1.90
CA VAL A 89 -34.82 -3.05 -0.80
C VAL A 89 -35.02 -2.40 0.57
N PHE A 90 -34.57 -1.17 0.71
CA PHE A 90 -34.45 -0.43 1.96
C PHE A 90 -35.42 0.74 1.99
N LYS A 91 -36.08 0.94 3.14
CA LYS A 91 -36.68 2.22 3.50
C LYS A 91 -35.59 3.25 3.74
N MET A 92 -34.54 2.84 4.45
CA MET A 92 -33.32 3.62 4.64
C MET A 92 -32.17 2.65 4.87
N LEU A 93 -31.01 2.96 4.32
CA LEU A 93 -29.71 2.41 4.65
C LEU A 93 -28.77 3.59 4.76
N LYS A 94 -28.05 3.68 5.87
CA LYS A 94 -27.01 4.67 6.09
C LYS A 94 -25.76 3.98 6.63
N SER A 95 -24.62 4.28 6.04
CA SER A 95 -23.33 3.89 6.57
C SER A 95 -22.40 5.10 6.67
N VAL A 96 -21.56 5.09 7.70
CA VAL A 96 -20.59 6.16 7.97
C VAL A 96 -19.27 5.51 8.33
N TRP A 97 -18.23 5.90 7.60
CA TRP A 97 -16.85 5.70 7.98
C TRP A 97 -16.29 7.00 8.52
N GLU A 98 -15.68 6.95 9.69
CA GLU A 98 -14.83 8.01 10.23
C GLU A 98 -13.43 7.43 10.44
N LEU A 99 -12.44 8.02 9.76
CA LEU A 99 -11.06 7.53 9.72
C LEU A 99 -10.14 8.57 10.36
N LYS A 100 -9.44 8.17 11.41
CA LYS A 100 -8.53 9.00 12.22
C LYS A 100 -7.18 8.31 12.33
N GLY A 101 -6.10 9.08 12.44
CA GLY A 101 -4.76 8.53 12.64
C GLY A 101 -3.72 9.21 11.76
N ASP A 102 -2.65 8.48 11.46
CA ASP A 102 -1.45 9.01 10.81
C ASP A 102 -0.97 8.10 9.67
N GLU A 103 0.31 8.21 9.31
CA GLU A 103 0.95 7.42 8.26
C GLU A 103 1.28 5.98 8.68
N LYS A 104 1.14 5.63 9.96
CA LYS A 104 1.50 4.32 10.51
C LYS A 104 0.28 3.51 10.92
N GLN A 105 -0.75 4.19 11.42
CA GLN A 105 -1.95 3.54 11.93
C GLN A 105 -3.21 4.34 11.63
N CYS A 106 -4.26 3.62 11.25
CA CYS A 106 -5.60 4.13 11.05
C CYS A 106 -6.54 3.55 12.11
N GLN A 107 -7.17 4.41 12.90
CA GLN A 107 -8.39 4.10 13.63
C GLN A 107 -9.58 4.28 12.67
N ALA A 108 -10.25 3.17 12.34
CA ALA A 108 -11.42 3.16 11.50
C ALA A 108 -12.68 2.91 12.34
N ASN A 109 -13.54 3.92 12.43
CA ASN A 109 -14.85 3.83 13.05
C ASN A 109 -15.88 3.63 11.93
N TYR A 110 -16.49 2.45 11.88
CA TYR A 110 -17.55 2.13 10.93
C TYR A 110 -18.89 2.01 11.65
N SER A 111 -19.91 2.69 11.15
CA SER A 111 -21.29 2.51 11.58
C SER A 111 -22.21 2.25 10.40
N ILE A 112 -23.23 1.43 10.63
CA ILE A 112 -24.27 1.13 9.65
C ILE A 112 -25.62 1.03 10.36
N GLU A 113 -26.63 1.64 9.78
CA GLU A 113 -28.02 1.51 10.19
C GLU A 113 -28.93 1.31 9.00
N PHE A 114 -29.89 0.40 9.10
CA PHE A 114 -30.83 0.16 8.02
C PHE A 114 -32.21 -0.30 8.49
N LEU A 115 -33.15 -0.16 7.57
CA LEU A 115 -34.52 -0.58 7.68
C LEU A 115 -34.97 -1.14 6.33
N PHE A 116 -35.16 -2.44 6.23
CA PHE A 116 -35.71 -3.10 5.06
C PHE A 116 -37.17 -2.70 4.82
N LYS A 117 -37.59 -2.68 3.55
CA LYS A 117 -39.00 -2.55 3.20
C LYS A 117 -39.80 -3.80 3.56
N ASN A 118 -39.23 -5.00 3.36
CA ASN A 118 -39.87 -6.27 3.67
C ASN A 118 -39.66 -6.65 5.16
N PRO A 119 -40.73 -6.82 5.97
CA PRO A 119 -40.64 -7.21 7.38
C PRO A 119 -39.91 -8.53 7.63
N LEU A 120 -40.04 -9.50 6.72
CA LEU A 120 -39.36 -10.80 6.85
C LEU A 120 -37.85 -10.65 6.69
N PHE A 121 -37.40 -9.87 5.70
CA PHE A 121 -35.98 -9.54 5.54
C PHE A 121 -35.46 -8.72 6.72
N GLN A 122 -36.24 -7.78 7.24
CA GLN A 122 -35.89 -7.06 8.46
C GLN A 122 -35.64 -8.05 9.62
N HIS A 123 -36.57 -8.97 9.87
CA HIS A 123 -36.44 -9.93 10.96
C HIS A 123 -35.24 -10.87 10.77
N ALA A 124 -35.10 -11.46 9.59
CA ALA A 124 -33.99 -12.37 9.27
C ALA A 124 -32.63 -11.67 9.39
N SER A 125 -32.51 -10.44 8.88
CA SER A 125 -31.25 -9.68 8.92
C SER A 125 -30.72 -9.39 10.32
N SER A 126 -31.60 -9.30 11.32
CA SER A 126 -31.19 -9.12 12.70
C SER A 126 -30.36 -10.28 13.25
N LEU A 127 -30.56 -11.50 12.71
CA LEU A 127 -29.88 -12.71 13.14
C LEU A 127 -28.43 -12.80 12.61
N PHE A 128 -28.18 -12.30 11.40
CA PHE A 128 -26.87 -12.44 10.73
C PHE A 128 -26.13 -11.11 10.54
N LEU A 129 -26.68 -9.98 11.02
CA LEU A 129 -26.06 -8.66 10.91
C LEU A 129 -24.62 -8.65 11.41
N LYS A 130 -24.41 -9.17 12.63
CA LYS A 130 -23.08 -9.14 13.28
C LYS A 130 -22.04 -9.84 12.42
N GLU A 131 -22.42 -10.93 11.76
CA GLU A 131 -21.54 -11.67 10.86
C GLU A 131 -21.25 -10.89 9.59
N ILE A 132 -22.27 -10.27 8.96
CA ILE A 132 -22.08 -9.44 7.75
C ILE A 132 -21.16 -8.27 8.03
N VAL A 133 -21.39 -7.52 9.13
CA VAL A 133 -20.57 -6.35 9.45
C VAL A 133 -19.14 -6.75 9.78
N LYS A 134 -18.95 -7.81 10.58
CA LYS A 134 -17.62 -8.35 10.88
C LYS A 134 -16.90 -8.80 9.60
N SER A 135 -17.60 -9.50 8.70
CA SER A 135 -17.06 -9.97 7.43
C SER A 135 -16.67 -8.81 6.51
N THR A 136 -17.52 -7.78 6.44
CA THR A 136 -17.26 -6.53 5.69
C THR A 136 -16.03 -5.82 6.23
N SER A 137 -15.95 -5.60 7.54
CA SER A 137 -14.80 -4.94 8.18
C SER A 137 -13.49 -5.70 7.93
N ASN A 138 -13.52 -7.03 8.05
CA ASN A 138 -12.35 -7.88 7.79
C ASN A 138 -11.91 -7.79 6.33
N ALA A 139 -12.85 -7.75 5.39
CA ALA A 139 -12.54 -7.61 3.96
C ALA A 139 -11.82 -6.27 3.65
N PHE A 140 -12.25 -5.17 4.27
CA PHE A 140 -11.55 -3.88 4.16
C PHE A 140 -10.14 -3.93 4.76
N GLU A 141 -9.97 -4.53 5.93
CA GLU A 141 -8.67 -4.67 6.56
C GLU A 141 -7.70 -5.48 5.68
N ILE A 142 -8.14 -6.63 5.15
CA ILE A 142 -7.36 -7.45 4.22
C ILE A 142 -6.99 -6.66 2.96
N ARG A 143 -7.94 -5.92 2.38
CA ARG A 143 -7.69 -5.07 1.20
C ARG A 143 -6.66 -4.00 1.50
N ALA A 144 -6.71 -3.39 2.68
CA ALA A 144 -5.76 -2.38 3.12
C ALA A 144 -4.34 -2.94 3.25
N TYR A 145 -4.15 -4.09 3.90
CA TYR A 145 -2.83 -4.72 3.97
C TYR A 145 -2.29 -5.10 2.59
N LYS A 146 -3.14 -5.63 1.71
CA LYS A 146 -2.74 -5.98 0.34
C LYS A 146 -2.25 -4.75 -0.44
N LYS A 147 -3.04 -3.67 -0.46
CA LYS A 147 -2.65 -2.42 -1.13
C LYS A 147 -1.41 -1.78 -0.49
N PHE A 148 -1.26 -1.89 0.83
CA PHE A 148 -0.08 -1.38 1.53
C PHE A 148 1.18 -2.15 1.13
N GLN A 149 1.12 -3.49 1.09
CA GLN A 149 2.23 -4.33 0.61
C GLN A 149 2.57 -4.05 -0.86
N GLU A 150 1.58 -3.92 -1.74
CA GLU A 150 1.78 -3.54 -3.14
C GLU A 150 2.49 -2.18 -3.26
N PHE A 151 2.09 -1.18 -2.47
CA PHE A 151 2.75 0.11 -2.43
C PHE A 151 4.21 0.00 -1.98
N GLN A 152 4.48 -0.71 -0.89
CA GLN A 152 5.84 -0.92 -0.38
C GLN A 152 6.71 -1.62 -1.43
N ASN A 153 6.22 -2.71 -2.03
CA ASN A 153 6.94 -3.45 -3.07
C ASN A 153 7.28 -2.58 -4.29
N ASN A 154 6.35 -1.72 -4.71
CA ASN A 154 6.57 -0.79 -5.81
C ASN A 154 7.60 0.31 -5.48
N GLN A 155 7.66 0.77 -4.23
CA GLN A 155 8.69 1.70 -3.76
C GLN A 155 10.06 1.02 -3.74
N PHE A 156 10.18 -0.19 -3.17
CA PHE A 156 11.42 -0.95 -3.19
C PHE A 156 11.91 -1.24 -4.62
N GLN A 157 11.02 -1.52 -5.58
CA GLN A 157 11.40 -1.72 -6.97
C GLN A 157 11.86 -0.41 -7.65
N LYS A 158 11.22 0.72 -7.36
CA LYS A 158 11.65 2.04 -7.84
C LYS A 158 13.01 2.46 -7.29
N GLU A 159 13.22 2.31 -5.98
CA GLU A 159 14.50 2.59 -5.33
C GLU A 159 15.61 1.70 -5.91
N ASN A 160 15.34 0.41 -6.15
CA ASN A 160 16.30 -0.48 -6.80
C ASN A 160 16.58 -0.12 -8.27
N LEU A 161 15.59 0.43 -9.00
CA LEU A 161 15.79 0.87 -10.38
C LEU A 161 16.56 2.19 -10.44
N GLU A 162 16.30 3.14 -9.54
CA GLU A 162 17.04 4.40 -9.42
C GLU A 162 18.49 4.14 -9.00
N VAL A 163 18.72 3.24 -8.03
CA VAL A 163 20.06 2.79 -7.64
C VAL A 163 20.73 2.05 -8.79
N LYS A 164 20.02 1.19 -9.55
CA LYS A 164 20.60 0.50 -10.72
C LYS A 164 20.97 1.48 -11.83
N ILE A 165 20.17 2.51 -12.10
CA ILE A 165 20.48 3.57 -13.07
C ILE A 165 21.70 4.38 -12.61
N MET A 166 21.78 4.73 -11.32
CA MET A 166 22.95 5.41 -10.75
C MET A 166 24.21 4.55 -10.81
N VAL A 167 24.09 3.26 -10.47
CA VAL A 167 25.18 2.27 -10.50
C VAL A 167 25.61 1.99 -11.94
N ASP A 168 24.70 1.90 -12.92
CA ASP A 168 25.06 1.68 -14.32
C ASP A 168 25.73 2.93 -14.92
N GLN A 169 25.33 4.13 -14.50
CA GLN A 169 26.00 5.40 -14.85
C GLN A 169 27.40 5.53 -14.22
N GLU A 170 27.60 5.08 -12.98
CA GLU A 170 28.92 5.05 -12.34
C GLU A 170 29.79 3.88 -12.85
N LYS A 171 29.20 2.70 -13.10
CA LYS A 171 29.87 1.52 -13.69
C LYS A 171 30.44 1.86 -15.05
N SER A 172 29.69 2.52 -15.94
CA SER A 172 30.19 2.94 -17.25
C SER A 172 31.38 3.91 -17.20
N LYS A 173 31.56 4.66 -16.11
CA LYS A 173 32.68 5.60 -15.93
C LYS A 173 33.88 4.99 -15.21
N ASN A 174 33.66 4.03 -14.30
CA ASN A 174 34.71 3.43 -13.46
C ASN A 174 35.21 2.06 -13.97
N TYR A 175 34.45 1.40 -14.87
CA TYR A 175 34.86 0.13 -15.48
C TYR A 175 36.27 0.23 -16.08
N ASP A 176 36.63 1.33 -16.74
CA ASP A 176 37.95 1.48 -17.37
C ASP A 176 39.13 1.51 -16.38
N GLN A 177 38.94 1.99 -15.15
CA GLN A 177 39.99 2.05 -14.12
C GLN A 177 40.08 0.75 -13.30
N LEU A 178 38.96 0.17 -12.85
CA LEU A 178 38.98 -1.06 -12.05
C LEU A 178 39.15 -2.34 -12.89
N ASN A 179 38.77 -2.33 -14.18
CA ASN A 179 39.01 -3.48 -15.07
C ASN A 179 40.49 -3.79 -15.22
N ARG A 180 41.39 -2.81 -15.03
CA ARG A 180 42.84 -3.07 -15.02
C ARG A 180 43.25 -3.98 -13.85
N LEU A 181 42.61 -3.83 -12.69
CA LEU A 181 42.85 -4.67 -11.52
C LEU A 181 42.27 -6.08 -11.70
N LEU A 182 41.09 -6.17 -12.31
CA LEU A 182 40.46 -7.45 -12.68
C LEU A 182 41.28 -8.20 -13.74
N ASN A 183 41.73 -7.51 -14.80
CA ASN A 183 42.55 -8.05 -15.89
C ASN A 183 43.93 -8.51 -15.40
N LYS A 184 44.50 -7.82 -14.40
CA LYS A 184 45.72 -8.26 -13.69
C LYS A 184 45.46 -9.38 -12.67
N LYS A 185 44.21 -9.88 -12.55
CA LYS A 185 43.75 -10.90 -11.58
C LYS A 185 44.01 -10.55 -10.11
N LEU A 186 44.05 -9.25 -9.78
CA LEU A 186 44.34 -8.79 -8.42
C LEU A 186 43.11 -8.82 -7.51
N ILE A 187 41.92 -8.76 -8.10
CA ILE A 187 40.60 -8.98 -7.49
C ILE A 187 39.73 -9.81 -8.45
N ASN A 188 38.66 -10.44 -7.96
CA ASN A 188 37.70 -11.19 -8.78
C ASN A 188 36.37 -10.44 -9.00
N GLU A 189 35.49 -10.96 -9.86
CA GLU A 189 34.22 -10.32 -10.22
C GLU A 189 33.25 -10.14 -9.04
N GLN A 190 33.23 -11.08 -8.09
CA GLN A 190 32.39 -10.98 -6.89
C GLN A 190 32.89 -9.87 -5.96
N GLN A 191 34.21 -9.79 -5.75
CA GLN A 191 34.87 -8.73 -4.99
C GLN A 191 34.65 -7.36 -5.64
N LEU A 192 34.70 -7.30 -6.97
CA LEU A 192 34.43 -6.09 -7.74
C LEU A 192 32.97 -5.61 -7.54
N ASP A 193 31.99 -6.50 -7.61
CA ASP A 193 30.58 -6.16 -7.40
C ASP A 193 30.31 -5.65 -5.96
N MET A 194 30.99 -6.22 -4.96
CA MET A 194 30.90 -5.74 -3.57
C MET A 194 31.48 -4.33 -3.39
N VAL A 195 32.60 -4.02 -4.04
CA VAL A 195 33.22 -2.69 -4.01
C VAL A 195 32.35 -1.65 -4.74
N LEU A 196 31.78 -2.02 -5.88
CA LEU A 196 30.95 -1.14 -6.70
C LEU A 196 29.62 -0.75 -6.04
N LYS A 197 29.14 -1.52 -5.06
CA LYS A 197 27.92 -1.18 -4.29
C LYS A 197 28.16 -0.14 -3.19
N ASN A 198 29.42 0.20 -2.88
CA ASN A 198 29.75 1.13 -1.79
C ASN A 198 30.37 2.44 -2.35
N LYS A 199 29.54 3.49 -2.44
CA LYS A 199 29.90 4.79 -3.02
C LYS A 199 31.06 5.50 -2.30
N GLU A 200 31.18 5.32 -0.99
CA GLU A 200 32.27 5.93 -0.20
C GLU A 200 33.62 5.28 -0.53
N ILE A 201 33.64 3.94 -0.63
CA ILE A 201 34.83 3.18 -1.02
C ILE A 201 35.28 3.55 -2.44
N LEU A 202 34.35 3.73 -3.37
CA LEU A 202 34.66 4.18 -4.73
C LEU A 202 35.30 5.58 -4.75
N THR A 203 34.84 6.47 -3.87
CA THR A 203 35.38 7.82 -3.75
C THR A 203 36.82 7.79 -3.20
N LEU A 204 37.07 6.96 -2.19
CA LEU A 204 38.39 6.77 -1.61
C LEU A 204 39.39 6.16 -2.59
N ILE A 205 38.98 5.15 -3.37
CA ILE A 205 39.83 4.55 -4.41
C ILE A 205 40.25 5.60 -5.44
N LYS A 206 39.33 6.45 -5.90
CA LYS A 206 39.64 7.55 -6.83
C LYS A 206 40.64 8.55 -6.25
N GLN A 207 40.44 8.93 -5.00
CA GLN A 207 41.36 9.83 -4.31
C GLN A 207 42.74 9.19 -4.20
N MET A 208 42.82 7.92 -3.78
CA MET A 208 44.08 7.18 -3.68
C MET A 208 44.79 7.06 -5.02
N GLN A 209 44.09 6.77 -6.12
CA GLN A 209 44.70 6.68 -7.45
C GLN A 209 45.33 8.00 -7.90
N ASN A 210 44.74 9.14 -7.51
CA ASN A 210 45.25 10.47 -7.86
C ASN A 210 46.43 10.93 -6.98
N LEU A 211 46.75 10.22 -5.89
CA LEU A 211 47.87 10.57 -5.00
C LEU A 211 49.23 10.07 -5.51
N TYR A 212 49.25 9.13 -6.46
CA TYR A 212 50.49 8.52 -6.94
C TYR A 212 50.74 8.89 -8.40
N GLN A 213 51.99 9.24 -8.72
CA GLN A 213 52.41 9.51 -10.09
C GLN A 213 52.63 8.21 -10.90
N ASP A 214 53.03 7.12 -10.23
CA ASP A 214 53.14 5.78 -10.84
C ASP A 214 51.83 5.01 -10.69
N GLN A 215 51.23 4.69 -11.83
CA GLN A 215 49.95 4.00 -11.91
C GLN A 215 50.00 2.55 -11.40
N ASN A 216 51.13 1.86 -11.50
CA ASN A 216 51.27 0.50 -10.97
C ASN A 216 51.34 0.51 -9.43
N GLN A 217 52.01 1.51 -8.85
CA GLN A 217 52.05 1.71 -7.42
C GLN A 217 50.67 2.10 -6.87
N ALA A 218 49.95 2.97 -7.57
CA ALA A 218 48.57 3.36 -7.26
C ALA A 218 47.63 2.14 -7.23
N ASP A 219 47.72 1.30 -8.27
CA ASP A 219 46.94 0.07 -8.41
C ASP A 219 47.21 -0.90 -7.24
N GLN A 220 48.47 -1.11 -6.87
CA GLN A 220 48.84 -2.00 -5.75
C GLN A 220 48.27 -1.50 -4.42
N LYS A 221 48.38 -0.19 -4.14
CA LYS A 221 47.86 0.41 -2.91
C LYS A 221 46.33 0.35 -2.84
N CYS A 222 45.65 0.53 -3.96
CA CYS A 222 44.20 0.36 -4.03
C CYS A 222 43.78 -1.09 -3.79
N VAL A 223 44.54 -2.07 -4.28
CA VAL A 223 44.27 -3.49 -4.05
C VAL A 223 44.47 -3.87 -2.58
N GLU A 224 45.51 -3.38 -1.92
CA GLU A 224 45.71 -3.59 -0.48
C GLU A 224 44.51 -3.06 0.33
N PHE A 225 44.09 -1.83 0.04
CA PHE A 225 42.92 -1.22 0.67
C PHE A 225 41.63 -1.99 0.41
N ILE A 226 41.39 -2.42 -0.84
CA ILE A 226 40.20 -3.21 -1.21
C ILE A 226 40.21 -4.56 -0.49
N LYS A 227 41.36 -5.24 -0.41
CA LYS A 227 41.48 -6.52 0.31
C LYS A 227 41.19 -6.37 1.79
N GLU A 228 41.70 -5.32 2.43
CA GLU A 228 41.44 -5.02 3.84
C GLU A 228 39.96 -4.70 4.09
N TYR A 229 39.35 -3.87 3.23
CA TYR A 229 37.92 -3.58 3.27
C TYR A 229 37.07 -4.86 3.15
N LEU A 230 37.38 -5.73 2.18
CA LEU A 230 36.64 -6.96 1.97
C LEU A 230 36.82 -7.95 3.12
N LEU A 231 38.02 -8.03 3.71
CA LEU A 231 38.28 -8.83 4.90
C LEU A 231 37.39 -8.36 6.07
N LEU A 232 37.28 -7.06 6.30
CA LEU A 232 36.43 -6.48 7.34
C LEU A 232 34.92 -6.76 7.12
N GLN A 233 34.46 -6.90 5.88
CA GLN A 233 33.07 -7.26 5.59
C GLN A 233 32.76 -8.74 5.85
N GLN A 234 33.75 -9.64 5.76
CA GLN A 234 33.56 -11.07 6.05
C GLN A 234 33.37 -11.38 7.54
N PHE A 235 33.74 -10.46 8.44
CA PHE A 235 33.60 -10.58 9.89
C PHE A 235 32.39 -9.83 10.49
N LYS A 236 31.55 -9.19 9.66
CA LYS A 236 30.26 -8.67 10.09
C LYS A 236 29.20 -9.77 10.00
N ILE A 237 29.06 -10.53 11.09
CA ILE A 237 27.85 -11.32 11.39
C ILE A 237 26.81 -10.37 11.98
#